data_AF-A0A383CFR7-F1
#
_entry.id   AF-A0A383CFR7-F1
#
_cell.length_a   1.000
_cell.length_b   1.000
_cell.length_c   1.000
_cell.angle_alpha   90.00
_cell.angle_beta   90.00
_cell.angle_gamma   90.00
#
_symmetry.space_group_name_H-M   'P 1'
#
loop_
_entity.id
_entity.type
_entity.pdbx_description
1 polymer ?
#
loop_
_entity_poly.entity_id
_entity_poly.type
_entity_poly.pdbx_seq_one_letter_code
_entity_poly.pdbx_strand_id
1 'polypeptide(L)'
;MRFSSNRTSAGLATLLVTLLLVSLLPSVLATQGRAGPDIAPTSAYVSYVSSTDHSNHAALSSQDPSAIGLGRSADLWIIDGMLGLQQKIEVTVENLGDSAAGSFDV
;
A
#
# COMPACT_ATOMS: atom_id res chain seq x y z
N MET A 1 59.38 33.23 -3.55
CA MET A 1 57.91 33.02 -3.59
C MET A 1 57.57 32.23 -4.84
N ARG A 2 57.16 30.95 -4.71
CA ARG A 2 56.67 30.14 -5.82
C ARG A 2 55.19 29.85 -5.56
N PHE A 3 54.30 30.63 -6.16
CA PHE A 3 52.86 30.34 -6.20
C PHE A 3 52.62 29.32 -7.31
N SER A 4 52.86 28.03 -7.01
CA SER A 4 52.54 26.95 -7.93
C SER A 4 51.05 26.61 -7.84
N SER A 5 50.32 26.90 -8.91
CA SER A 5 49.16 26.16 -9.43
C SER A 5 48.22 25.44 -8.43
N ASN A 6 47.33 26.19 -7.75
CA ASN A 6 46.13 25.64 -7.09
C ASN A 6 44.85 25.75 -7.94
N ARG A 7 44.94 26.30 -9.16
CA ARG A 7 43.75 26.47 -10.03
C ARG A 7 43.21 25.13 -10.55
N THR A 8 44.07 24.14 -10.74
CA THR A 8 43.71 22.80 -11.22
C THR A 8 43.05 21.96 -10.13
N SER A 9 43.54 22.04 -8.89
CA SER A 9 42.99 21.30 -7.75
C SER A 9 41.60 21.80 -7.34
N ALA A 10 41.36 23.12 -7.38
CA ALA A 10 40.04 23.69 -7.11
C ALA A 10 38.99 23.24 -8.14
N GLY A 11 39.34 23.25 -9.43
CA GLY A 11 38.46 22.77 -10.51
C GLY A 11 38.11 21.29 -10.40
N LEU A 12 39.10 20.46 -10.04
CA LEU A 12 38.90 19.03 -9.78
C LEU A 12 38.01 18.79 -8.56
N ALA A 13 38.21 19.54 -7.47
CA ALA A 13 37.38 19.46 -6.28
C ALA A 13 35.92 19.82 -6.59
N THR A 14 35.68 20.90 -7.35
CA THR A 14 34.32 21.27 -7.78
C THR A 14 33.68 20.20 -8.65
N LEU A 15 34.44 19.62 -9.59
CA LEU A 15 33.95 18.53 -10.45
C LEU A 15 33.54 17.31 -9.61
N LEU A 16 34.38 16.90 -8.67
CA LEU A 16 34.11 15.75 -7.79
C LEU A 16 32.88 15.99 -6.90
N VAL A 17 32.73 17.20 -6.35
CA VAL A 17 31.56 17.58 -5.55
C VAL A 17 30.29 17.58 -6.41
N THR A 18 30.36 18.08 -7.65
CA THR A 18 29.21 18.02 -8.56
C THR A 18 28.85 16.59 -8.95
N LEU A 19 29.84 15.73 -9.17
CA LEU A 19 29.61 14.31 -9.49
C LEU A 19 28.97 13.58 -8.30
N LEU A 20 29.44 13.87 -7.09
CA LEU A 20 28.89 13.35 -5.84
C LEU A 20 27.42 13.80 -5.65
N LEU A 21 27.14 15.08 -5.85
CA LEU A 21 25.77 15.62 -5.76
C LEU A 21 24.82 14.97 -6.79
N VAL A 22 25.27 14.81 -8.03
CA VAL A 22 24.50 14.12 -9.09
C VAL A 22 24.27 12.65 -8.74
N SER A 23 25.25 11.98 -8.14
CA SER A 23 25.13 10.57 -7.72
C SER A 23 24.14 10.33 -6.57
N LEU A 24 23.77 11.38 -5.83
CA LEU A 24 22.81 11.33 -4.72
C LEU A 24 21.36 11.65 -5.17
N LEU A 25 21.14 12.04 -6.42
CA LEU A 25 19.78 12.24 -6.97
C LEU A 25 18.90 10.97 -6.90
N PRO A 26 19.39 9.75 -7.16
CA PRO A 26 18.57 8.54 -7.11
C PRO A 26 18.07 8.23 -5.68
N SER A 27 18.87 8.54 -4.66
CA SER A 27 18.54 8.25 -3.26
C SER A 27 17.53 9.25 -2.69
N VAL A 28 17.45 10.48 -3.20
CA VAL A 28 16.42 11.46 -2.83
C VAL A 28 15.06 11.11 -3.45
N LEU A 29 15.05 10.43 -4.59
CA LEU A 29 13.83 9.93 -5.25
C LEU A 29 13.37 8.55 -4.72
N ALA A 30 14.20 7.88 -3.92
CA ALA A 30 13.88 6.60 -3.28
C ALA A 30 12.94 6.76 -2.05
N THR A 31 11.91 7.60 -2.17
CA THR A 31 10.87 7.75 -1.14
C THR A 31 9.83 6.64 -1.18
N GLN A 32 9.89 5.73 -2.16
CA GLN A 32 8.93 4.63 -2.32
C GLN A 32 9.72 3.31 -2.32
N GLY A 33 9.74 2.64 -1.16
CA GLY A 33 10.56 1.46 -0.90
C GLY A 33 10.12 0.17 -1.61
N ARG A 34 9.47 0.26 -2.77
CA ARG A 34 8.88 -0.90 -3.45
C ARG A 34 9.22 -0.89 -4.94
N ALA A 35 10.43 -1.34 -5.25
CA ALA A 35 10.88 -1.54 -6.62
C ALA A 35 10.18 -2.76 -7.23
N GLY A 36 9.61 -2.59 -8.43
CA GLY A 36 8.83 -3.62 -9.11
C GLY A 36 7.36 -3.64 -8.69
N PRO A 37 6.57 -4.62 -9.19
CA PRO A 37 5.19 -4.81 -8.76
C PRO A 37 5.12 -5.23 -7.29
N ASP A 38 4.26 -4.59 -6.51
CA ASP A 38 3.99 -4.96 -5.12
C ASP A 38 2.49 -4.98 -4.89
N ILE A 39 1.92 -6.18 -4.89
CA ILE A 39 0.49 -6.39 -4.78
C ILE A 39 0.15 -6.71 -3.34
N ALA A 40 -0.71 -5.89 -2.73
CA ALA A 40 -1.16 -6.10 -1.36
C ALA A 40 -2.68 -5.93 -1.24
N PRO A 41 -3.36 -6.78 -0.45
CA PRO A 41 -4.75 -6.53 -0.09
C PRO A 41 -4.83 -5.33 0.86
N THR A 42 -5.69 -4.37 0.53
CA THR A 42 -5.86 -3.13 1.32
C THR A 42 -7.17 -3.10 2.10
N SER A 43 -8.18 -3.83 1.64
CA SER A 43 -9.41 -4.04 2.38
C SER A 43 -10.11 -5.34 1.99
N ALA A 44 -10.94 -5.85 2.89
CA ALA A 44 -11.84 -6.95 2.60
C ALA A 44 -13.22 -6.65 3.21
N TYR A 45 -14.27 -6.97 2.47
CA TYR A 45 -15.65 -6.76 2.88
C TYR A 45 -16.48 -8.02 2.63
N VAL A 46 -17.25 -8.42 3.63
CA VAL A 46 -18.15 -9.58 3.54
C VAL A 46 -19.60 -9.11 3.54
N SER A 47 -20.37 -9.61 2.57
CA SER A 47 -21.78 -9.27 2.39
C SER A 47 -22.60 -10.50 2.05
N TYR A 48 -23.92 -10.43 2.27
CA TYR A 48 -24.83 -11.44 1.75
C TYR A 48 -25.09 -11.20 0.27
N VAL A 49 -25.26 -12.28 -0.50
CA VAL A 49 -25.64 -12.19 -1.91
C VAL A 49 -27.10 -11.74 -2.05
N SER A 50 -27.96 -12.18 -1.14
CA SER A 50 -29.39 -11.87 -1.08
C SER A 50 -29.66 -10.68 -0.16
N SER A 51 -30.45 -9.71 -0.63
CA SER A 51 -30.91 -8.59 0.19
C SER A 51 -31.86 -9.03 1.32
N THR A 52 -32.65 -10.09 1.10
CA THR A 52 -33.50 -10.70 2.13
C THR A 52 -32.65 -11.32 3.24
N ASP A 53 -31.62 -12.08 2.89
CA ASP A 53 -30.73 -12.71 3.86
C ASP A 53 -29.92 -11.67 4.62
N HIS A 54 -29.46 -10.62 3.93
CA HIS A 54 -28.87 -9.45 4.57
C HIS A 54 -29.81 -8.85 5.61
N SER A 55 -31.04 -8.52 5.23
CA SER A 55 -32.00 -7.89 6.15
C SER A 55 -32.32 -8.77 7.36
N ASN A 56 -32.36 -10.09 7.19
CA ASN A 56 -32.73 -11.02 8.27
C ASN A 56 -31.57 -11.35 9.21
N HIS A 57 -30.33 -11.31 8.73
CA HIS A 57 -29.21 -11.90 9.44
C HIS A 57 -28.05 -10.93 9.72
N ALA A 58 -27.95 -9.82 8.99
CA ALA A 58 -26.80 -8.92 9.08
C ALA A 58 -26.59 -8.31 10.48
N ALA A 59 -27.65 -8.12 11.27
CA ALA A 59 -27.53 -7.58 12.63
C ALA A 59 -26.63 -8.43 13.55
N LEU A 60 -26.68 -9.76 13.38
CA LEU A 60 -25.96 -10.71 14.25
C LEU A 60 -24.81 -11.42 13.54
N SER A 61 -24.83 -11.44 12.21
CA SER A 61 -23.85 -12.15 11.40
C SER A 61 -23.05 -11.24 10.47
N SER A 62 -23.22 -9.91 10.52
CA SER A 62 -22.43 -9.03 9.64
C SER A 62 -21.19 -8.51 10.32
N GLN A 63 -20.26 -8.08 9.47
CA GLN A 63 -19.09 -7.30 9.85
C GLN A 63 -19.42 -5.89 10.33
N ASP A 64 -20.66 -5.41 10.19
CA ASP A 64 -21.09 -4.07 10.62
C ASP A 64 -22.42 -4.12 11.40
N PRO A 65 -22.38 -4.17 12.75
CA PRO A 65 -23.57 -4.20 13.57
C PRO A 65 -24.20 -2.80 13.75
N SER A 66 -23.86 -1.82 12.91
CA SER A 66 -24.42 -0.46 12.95
C SER A 66 -25.96 -0.44 12.85
N ALA A 67 -26.54 -1.43 12.15
CA ALA A 67 -28.00 -1.60 12.05
C ALA A 67 -28.70 -1.82 13.40
N ILE A 68 -27.98 -2.28 14.43
CA ILE A 68 -28.47 -2.42 15.81
C ILE A 68 -27.86 -1.40 16.77
N GLY A 69 -27.24 -0.34 16.25
CA GLY A 69 -26.66 0.74 17.04
C GLY A 69 -25.33 0.40 17.72
N LEU A 70 -24.66 -0.68 17.31
CA LEU A 70 -23.35 -1.04 17.83
C LEU A 70 -22.26 -0.57 16.87
N GLY A 71 -21.28 0.16 17.40
CA GLY A 71 -20.06 0.52 16.68
C GLY A 71 -19.01 -0.58 16.85
N ARG A 72 -18.51 -1.10 15.73
CA ARG A 72 -17.38 -2.05 15.74
C ARG A 72 -16.05 -1.30 15.81
N SER A 73 -15.10 -1.81 16.61
CA SER A 73 -13.72 -1.31 16.59
C SER A 73 -13.05 -1.64 15.25
N ALA A 74 -12.26 -0.70 14.71
CA ALA A 74 -11.51 -0.90 13.47
C ALA A 74 -10.54 -2.10 13.54
N ASP A 75 -10.09 -2.47 14.74
CA ASP A 75 -9.14 -3.57 14.95
C ASP A 75 -9.80 -4.96 15.08
N LEU A 76 -11.12 -5.03 15.22
CA LEU A 76 -11.81 -6.29 15.49
C LEU A 76 -12.13 -7.03 14.19
N TRP A 77 -11.38 -8.03 13.76
CA TRP A 77 -11.69 -8.79 12.53
C TRP A 77 -12.50 -10.06 12.82
N ILE A 78 -13.83 -9.99 12.64
CA ILE A 78 -14.72 -11.15 12.70
C ILE A 78 -15.38 -11.32 11.34
N ILE A 79 -15.25 -12.48 10.72
CA ILE A 79 -16.08 -12.91 9.60
C ILE A 79 -17.06 -13.92 10.19
N ASP A 80 -18.29 -13.50 10.38
CA ASP A 80 -19.40 -14.37 10.81
C ASP A 80 -20.39 -14.51 9.65
N GLY A 81 -21.10 -15.62 9.59
CA GLY A 81 -22.04 -15.91 8.53
C GLY A 81 -23.03 -16.98 8.94
N MET A 82 -24.23 -16.88 8.41
CA MET A 82 -25.27 -17.87 8.67
C MET A 82 -25.00 -19.15 7.88
N LEU A 83 -25.06 -20.28 8.59
CA LEU A 83 -24.92 -21.60 7.99
C LEU A 83 -25.95 -21.81 6.86
N GLY A 84 -25.47 -22.27 5.71
CA GLY A 84 -26.32 -22.58 4.56
C GLY A 84 -26.76 -21.36 3.75
N LEU A 85 -26.32 -20.15 4.10
CA LEU A 85 -26.57 -18.93 3.33
C LEU A 85 -25.31 -18.50 2.59
N GLN A 86 -25.51 -18.03 1.36
CA GLN A 86 -24.40 -17.61 0.51
C GLN A 86 -23.93 -16.20 0.87
N GLN A 87 -22.62 -16.06 1.01
CA GLN A 87 -21.95 -14.78 1.21
C GLN A 87 -21.03 -14.47 0.02
N LYS A 88 -20.80 -13.17 -0.19
CA LYS A 88 -19.83 -12.60 -1.12
C LYS A 88 -18.72 -11.94 -0.30
N ILE A 89 -17.48 -12.35 -0.56
CA ILE A 89 -16.28 -11.72 -0.03
C ILE A 89 -15.68 -10.90 -1.16
N GLU A 90 -15.46 -9.62 -0.91
CA GLU A 90 -14.84 -8.67 -1.82
C GLU A 90 -13.51 -8.24 -1.23
N VAL A 91 -12.41 -8.46 -1.96
CA VAL A 91 -11.06 -8.09 -1.54
C VAL A 91 -10.56 -7.01 -2.48
N THR A 92 -10.21 -5.86 -1.92
CA THR A 92 -9.53 -4.80 -2.68
C THR A 92 -8.05 -5.06 -2.63
N VAL A 93 -7.44 -5.11 -3.80
CA VAL A 93 -6.01 -5.34 -3.98
C VAL A 93 -5.42 -4.14 -4.70
N GLU A 94 -4.30 -3.63 -4.21
CA GLU A 94 -3.61 -2.46 -4.76
C GLU A 94 -2.17 -2.81 -5.12
N ASN A 95 -1.69 -2.22 -6.23
CA ASN A 95 -0.27 -2.25 -6.58
C ASN A 95 0.43 -1.04 -5.95
N LEU A 96 1.12 -1.26 -4.85
CA LEU A 96 1.90 -0.25 -4.12
C LEU A 96 3.32 -0.09 -4.70
N GLY A 97 3.64 -0.83 -5.76
CA GLY A 97 4.93 -0.82 -6.44
C GLY A 97 5.04 0.26 -7.52
N ASP A 98 6.27 0.46 -8.00
CA ASP A 98 6.58 1.45 -9.05
C ASP A 98 6.41 0.93 -10.49
N SER A 99 6.04 -0.34 -10.64
CA SER A 99 5.94 -1.03 -11.92
C SER A 99 4.59 -1.73 -12.06
N ALA A 100 4.06 -1.81 -13.29
CA ALA A 100 2.80 -2.50 -13.55
C ALA A 100 2.88 -3.99 -13.18
N ALA A 101 1.88 -4.51 -12.48
CA ALA A 101 1.78 -5.93 -12.16
C ALA A 101 1.39 -6.77 -13.38
N GLY A 102 1.98 -7.95 -13.48
CA GLY A 102 1.57 -8.99 -14.43
C GLY A 102 0.44 -9.86 -13.87
N SER A 103 0.40 -11.13 -14.27
CA SER A 103 -0.49 -12.10 -13.61
C SER A 103 -0.01 -12.36 -12.17
N PHE A 104 -0.96 -12.37 -11.23
CA PHE A 104 -0.75 -12.72 -9.83
C PHE A 104 -1.93 -13.54 -9.34
N ASP A 105 -1.69 -14.38 -8.34
CA ASP A 105 -2.73 -15.18 -7.68
C ASP A 105 -3.35 -14.38 -6.54
N VAL A 106 -4.66 -14.55 -6.35
CA VAL A 106 -5.49 -13.87 -5.34
C VAL A 106 -6.15 -14.89 -4.44
#